data_AF-A0A349XQM3-F1
#
_entry.id   AF-A0A349XQM3-F1
#
_cell.length_a   1.000
_cell.length_b   1.000
_cell.length_c   1.000
_cell.angle_alpha   90.00
_cell.angle_beta   90.00
_cell.angle_gamma   90.00
#
_symmetry.space_group_name_H-M   'P 1'
#
loop_
_entity.id
_entity.type
_entity.pdbx_description
1 polymer ?
#
loop_
_entity_poly.entity_id
_entity_poly.type
_entity_poly.pdbx_seq_one_letter_code
_entity_poly.pdbx_strand_id
1 'polypeptide(L)'
;MKKGKKKKKWSQKVTSESDALDLEKDVFTKKDPTGIARSLKASAEHSTRRKANPFRSAMSMLVFYINRAGGKLPKERKEVLEEAKDKLRKEFGKSG
;
A
#
# COMPACT_ATOMS: atom_id res chain seq x y z
N MET A 1 2.42 -2.54 -32.21
CA MET A 1 2.18 -1.81 -30.94
C MET A 1 1.64 -2.78 -29.88
N LYS A 2 2.24 -2.87 -28.66
CA LYS A 2 1.54 -2.90 -27.36
C LYS A 2 2.48 -3.09 -26.14
N LYS A 3 2.58 -1.98 -25.38
CA LYS A 3 2.71 -1.80 -23.92
C LYS A 3 3.90 -2.43 -23.17
N GLY A 4 4.85 -1.55 -22.83
CA GLY A 4 6.04 -1.82 -22.03
C GLY A 4 5.76 -2.39 -20.63
N LYS A 5 6.29 -3.58 -20.40
CA LYS A 5 6.38 -4.21 -19.07
C LYS A 5 7.66 -3.75 -18.36
N LYS A 6 7.61 -2.63 -17.64
CA LYS A 6 8.69 -2.26 -16.69
C LYS A 6 8.13 -1.65 -15.39
N LYS A 7 7.46 -2.46 -14.55
CA LYS A 7 7.17 -2.11 -13.14
C LYS A 7 7.25 -3.30 -12.16
N LYS A 8 7.88 -4.43 -12.54
CA LYS A 8 7.89 -5.67 -11.72
C LYS A 8 9.03 -5.78 -10.69
N LYS A 9 10.04 -4.90 -10.72
CA LYS A 9 11.24 -5.06 -9.86
C LYS A 9 11.13 -4.45 -8.45
N TRP A 10 10.11 -3.63 -8.17
CA TRP A 10 10.02 -2.94 -6.88
C TRP A 10 9.16 -3.68 -5.85
N SER A 11 8.03 -4.27 -6.24
CA SER A 11 7.22 -5.06 -5.31
C SER A 11 8.01 -6.24 -4.72
N GLN A 12 8.92 -6.83 -5.51
CA GLN A 12 9.74 -7.98 -5.11
C GLN A 12 10.86 -7.66 -4.11
N LYS A 13 11.45 -6.45 -4.14
CA LYS A 13 12.55 -6.09 -3.24
C LYS A 13 12.04 -5.64 -1.86
N VAL A 14 10.89 -4.98 -1.83
CA VAL A 14 10.25 -4.48 -0.60
C VAL A 14 9.65 -5.62 0.21
N THR A 15 9.23 -6.72 -0.44
CA THR A 15 8.84 -7.95 0.25
C THR A 15 9.95 -8.57 1.10
N SER A 16 11.21 -8.23 0.84
CA SER A 16 12.37 -8.84 1.50
C SER A 16 12.90 -8.03 2.71
N GLU A 17 12.59 -6.74 2.81
CA GLU A 17 13.26 -5.84 3.79
C GLU A 17 12.32 -5.24 4.85
N SER A 18 10.99 -5.39 4.75
CA SER A 18 10.07 -4.74 5.70
C SER A 18 8.78 -5.52 5.88
N ASP A 19 8.65 -6.28 6.98
CA ASP A 19 7.40 -6.87 7.52
C ASP A 19 6.31 -7.18 6.47
N ALA A 20 6.72 -7.83 5.38
CA ALA A 20 5.99 -7.67 4.15
C ALA A 20 4.75 -8.53 4.16
N LEU A 21 3.63 -7.83 4.27
CA LEU A 21 2.31 -8.34 4.01
C LEU A 21 2.30 -9.04 2.65
N ASP A 22 1.53 -10.11 2.51
CA ASP A 22 1.23 -10.67 1.19
C ASP A 22 0.32 -9.69 0.47
N LEU A 23 0.95 -8.67 -0.12
CA LEU A 23 0.25 -7.64 -0.85
C LEU A 23 -0.33 -8.24 -2.12
N GLU A 24 -1.64 -8.09 -2.28
CA GLU A 24 -2.29 -8.35 -3.55
C GLU A 24 -1.57 -7.53 -4.65
N LYS A 25 -1.34 -8.17 -5.81
CA LYS A 25 -0.69 -7.49 -6.92
C LYS A 25 -1.52 -6.26 -7.29
N ASP A 26 -0.84 -5.15 -7.52
CA ASP A 26 -1.44 -3.91 -8.04
C ASP A 26 -2.33 -3.11 -7.06
N VAL A 27 -2.33 -3.40 -5.75
CA VAL A 27 -3.06 -2.61 -4.72
C VAL A 27 -2.78 -1.11 -4.83
N PHE A 28 -1.51 -0.72 -4.90
CA PHE A 28 -1.11 0.68 -5.02
C PHE A 28 -1.32 1.31 -6.40
N THR A 29 -1.95 0.59 -7.33
CA THR A 29 -2.35 1.11 -8.65
C THR A 29 -3.85 1.32 -8.78
N LYS A 30 -4.66 0.84 -7.82
CA LYS A 30 -6.13 1.03 -7.79
C LYS A 30 -6.48 2.51 -7.67
N LYS A 31 -7.41 3.01 -8.49
CA LYS A 31 -7.82 4.44 -8.46
C LYS A 31 -8.67 4.81 -7.23
N ASP A 32 -9.29 3.82 -6.60
CA ASP A 32 -10.13 4.03 -5.42
C ASP A 32 -9.31 3.98 -4.12
N PRO A 33 -9.30 5.05 -3.31
CA PRO A 33 -8.63 5.07 -2.01
C PRO A 33 -9.21 4.05 -1.01
N THR A 34 -10.51 3.76 -1.10
CA THR A 34 -11.17 2.78 -0.22
C THR A 34 -10.71 1.37 -0.56
N GLY A 35 -10.66 1.02 -1.85
CA GLY A 35 -10.12 -0.24 -2.33
C GLY A 35 -8.65 -0.47 -1.96
N ILE A 36 -7.83 0.60 -1.95
CA ILE A 36 -6.44 0.52 -1.45
C ILE A 36 -6.45 0.16 0.03
N ALA A 37 -7.22 0.89 0.84
CA ALA A 37 -7.28 0.70 2.29
C ALA A 37 -7.76 -0.71 2.67
N ARG A 38 -8.83 -1.20 2.05
CA ARG A 38 -9.38 -2.54 2.29
C ARG A 38 -8.41 -3.65 1.92
N SER A 39 -7.78 -3.55 0.74
CA SER A 39 -6.77 -4.53 0.34
C SER A 39 -5.56 -4.53 1.27
N LEU A 40 -5.11 -3.35 1.73
CA LEU A 40 -4.01 -3.26 2.70
C LEU A 40 -4.39 -3.85 4.05
N LYS A 41 -5.61 -3.59 4.54
CA LYS A 41 -6.14 -4.20 5.76
C LYS A 41 -6.17 -5.72 5.63
N ALA A 42 -6.77 -6.26 4.57
CA ALA A 42 -6.83 -7.70 4.34
C ALA A 42 -5.41 -8.30 4.28
N SER A 43 -4.51 -7.71 3.50
CA SER A 43 -3.10 -8.16 3.42
C SER A 43 -2.42 -8.13 4.79
N ALA A 44 -2.74 -7.11 5.60
CA ALA A 44 -2.20 -6.94 6.94
C ALA A 44 -2.74 -7.95 7.93
N GLU A 45 -4.01 -8.33 7.83
CA GLU A 45 -4.67 -9.30 8.69
C GLU A 45 -4.28 -10.73 8.33
N HIS A 46 -4.19 -11.05 7.04
CA HIS A 46 -3.86 -12.38 6.54
C HIS A 46 -2.37 -12.73 6.62
N SER A 47 -1.47 -11.74 6.68
CA SER A 47 -0.04 -12.02 6.77
C SER A 47 0.33 -12.66 8.10
N THR A 48 0.95 -13.83 8.05
CA THR A 48 1.52 -14.53 9.21
C THR A 48 2.97 -14.11 9.50
N ARG A 49 3.61 -13.36 8.59
CA ARG A 49 5.02 -12.92 8.68
C ARG A 49 5.23 -11.59 9.42
N ARG A 50 4.15 -10.96 9.86
CA ARG A 50 4.17 -9.62 10.48
C ARG A 50 4.67 -9.69 11.93
N LYS A 51 5.63 -8.83 12.28
CA LYS A 51 6.12 -8.67 13.66
C LYS A 51 5.38 -7.61 14.47
N ALA A 52 4.47 -6.86 13.82
CA ALA A 52 3.79 -5.69 14.39
C ALA A 52 2.27 -5.74 14.17
N ASN A 53 1.57 -4.81 14.82
CA ASN A 53 0.13 -4.65 14.70
C ASN A 53 -0.29 -4.41 13.22
N PRO A 54 -1.34 -5.09 12.71
CA PRO A 54 -1.80 -4.98 11.32
C PRO A 54 -1.95 -3.54 10.81
N PHE A 55 -2.52 -2.66 11.62
CA PHE A 55 -2.70 -1.26 11.24
C PHE A 55 -1.36 -0.57 11.01
N ARG A 56 -0.38 -0.78 11.90
CA ARG A 56 0.95 -0.19 11.77
C ARG A 56 1.66 -0.72 10.53
N SER A 57 1.58 -2.03 10.28
CA SER A 57 2.14 -2.64 9.07
C SER A 57 1.52 -2.08 7.79
N ALA A 58 0.19 -1.98 7.73
CA ALA A 58 -0.52 -1.43 6.58
C ALA A 58 -0.19 0.05 6.33
N MET A 59 -0.18 0.86 7.40
CA MET A 59 0.12 2.29 7.32
C MET A 59 1.57 2.55 6.90
N SER A 60 2.53 1.86 7.53
CA SER A 60 3.94 1.97 7.16
C SER A 60 4.18 1.57 5.71
N MET A 61 3.50 0.54 5.21
CA MET A 61 3.60 0.14 3.80
C MET A 61 3.08 1.23 2.84
N LEU A 62 1.94 1.85 3.18
CA LEU A 62 1.37 2.93 2.38
C LEU A 62 2.27 4.18 2.35
N VAL A 63 2.76 4.60 3.51
CA VAL A 63 3.70 5.73 3.64
C VAL A 63 5.01 5.44 2.91
N PHE A 64 5.55 4.23 3.06
CA PHE A 64 6.74 3.80 2.34
C PHE A 64 6.54 3.87 0.82
N TYR A 65 5.40 3.40 0.31
CA TYR A 65 5.10 3.48 -1.12
C TYR A 65 5.06 4.92 -1.61
N ILE A 66 4.41 5.83 -0.87
CA ILE A 66 4.35 7.26 -1.22
C ILE A 66 5.77 7.86 -1.24
N ASN A 67 6.55 7.65 -0.18
CA ASN A 67 7.91 8.18 -0.05
C ASN A 67 8.82 7.65 -1.16
N ARG A 68 8.70 6.36 -1.50
CA ARG A 68 9.54 5.72 -2.50
C ARG A 68 9.13 6.04 -3.93
N ALA A 69 7.83 6.21 -4.20
CA ALA A 69 7.35 6.68 -5.49
C ALA A 69 7.80 8.13 -5.75
N GLY A 70 7.86 8.96 -4.70
CA GLY A 70 8.48 10.28 -4.71
C GLY A 70 8.02 11.14 -5.90
N GLY A 71 8.97 11.79 -6.57
CA GLY A 71 8.71 12.67 -7.72
C GLY A 71 8.21 11.98 -9.00
N LYS A 72 8.13 10.65 -9.05
CA LYS A 72 7.55 9.91 -10.19
C LYS A 72 6.04 9.69 -10.04
N LEU A 73 5.47 10.13 -8.93
CA LEU A 73 4.06 10.00 -8.61
C LEU A 73 3.31 11.27 -9.07
N PRO A 74 2.34 11.16 -10.00
CA PRO A 74 1.48 12.30 -10.34
C PRO A 74 0.77 12.84 -9.09
N LYS A 75 0.55 14.15 -9.03
CA LYS A 75 -0.07 14.83 -7.88
C LYS A 75 -1.43 14.20 -7.50
N GLU A 76 -2.28 13.96 -8.49
CA GLU A 76 -3.57 13.27 -8.33
C GLU A 76 -3.41 11.89 -7.68
N ARG A 77 -2.35 11.17 -8.04
CA ARG A 77 -2.08 9.84 -7.49
C ARG A 77 -1.60 9.91 -6.05
N LYS A 78 -0.81 10.93 -5.71
CA LYS A 78 -0.40 11.22 -4.34
C LYS A 78 -1.63 11.51 -3.49
N GLU A 79 -2.55 12.35 -3.96
CA GLU A 79 -3.79 12.68 -3.25
C GLU A 79 -4.64 11.43 -2.96
N VAL A 80 -4.81 10.54 -3.94
CA VAL A 80 -5.51 9.25 -3.73
C VAL A 80 -4.83 8.38 -2.67
N LEU A 81 -3.50 8.34 -2.65
CA LEU A 81 -2.76 7.54 -1.67
C LEU A 81 -2.77 8.17 -0.28
N GLU A 82 -2.80 9.50 -0.20
CA GLU A 82 -2.99 10.22 1.06
C GLU A 82 -4.40 9.98 1.61
N GLU A 83 -5.45 10.08 0.77
CA GLU A 83 -6.82 9.77 1.18
C GLU A 83 -6.94 8.30 1.63
N ALA A 84 -6.24 7.38 0.97
CA ALA A 84 -6.20 5.99 1.38
C ALA A 84 -5.67 5.80 2.81
N LYS A 85 -4.79 6.68 3.33
CA LYS A 85 -4.34 6.64 4.74
C LYS A 85 -5.50 6.89 5.69
N ASP A 86 -6.35 7.85 5.38
CA ASP A 86 -7.50 8.17 6.21
C ASP A 86 -8.59 7.09 6.12
N LYS A 87 -8.82 6.53 4.92
CA LYS A 87 -9.70 5.35 4.78
C LYS A 87 -9.15 4.17 5.57
N LEU A 88 -7.83 3.94 5.55
CA LEU A 88 -7.20 2.86 6.30
C LEU A 88 -7.38 3.04 7.81
N ARG A 89 -7.25 4.26 8.34
CA ARG A 89 -7.56 4.56 9.75
C ARG A 89 -9.01 4.21 10.10
N LYS A 90 -9.96 4.58 9.24
CA LYS A 90 -11.39 4.27 9.41
C LYS A 90 -11.65 2.76 9.38
N GLU A 91 -11.08 2.05 8.41
CA GLU A 91 -11.22 0.59 8.26
C GLU A 91 -10.68 -0.18 9.48
N PHE A 92 -9.69 0.36 10.19
CA PHE A 92 -9.15 -0.19 11.44
C PHE A 92 -9.81 0.35 12.72
N GLY A 93 -10.85 1.19 12.61
CA GLY A 93 -11.51 1.80 13.76
C GLY A 93 -10.59 2.74 14.56
N LYS A 94 -9.53 3.26 13.94
CA LYS A 94 -8.54 4.18 14.53
C LYS A 94 -8.87 5.66 14.26
N SER A 95 -10.14 5.98 14.00
CA SER A 95 -10.62 7.36 13.97
C SER A 95 -10.76 7.86 15.40
N GLY A 96 -9.66 8.43 15.93
CA GLY A 96 -9.58 9.10 17.22
C GLY A 96 -8.49 10.14 17.16
#